data_AF-A0A0N1GYH9-F1
#
_entry.id   AF-A0A0N1GYH9-F1
#
_cell.length_a   1.000
_cell.length_b   1.000
_cell.length_c   1.000
_cell.angle_alpha   90.00
_cell.angle_beta   90.00
_cell.angle_gamma   90.00
#
_symmetry.space_group_name_H-M   'P 1'
#
loop_
_entity.id
_entity.type
_entity.pdbx_description
1 polymer ?
#
loop_
_entity_poly.entity_id
_entity_poly.type
_entity_poly.pdbx_seq_one_letter_code
_entity_poly.pdbx_strand_id
1 'polypeptide(L)'
;MYIQNPDGKLAEGDENSFRFAWTALPRTLDAMANFGMLTELPVPSVPPLTAYGLTAQDFGHGVQPDQATANRIAEYRVAYQAVMDAAEPQPTGIPTYKLQVNVGFLVSVAEISAALTTYQAHPNVDIAEMPMGDSTWRHWMAFLRRAQTHGGFRTY
;
A
#
# COMPACT_ATOMS: atom_id res chain seq x y z
N MET A 1 -1.06 6.91 -4.62
CA MET A 1 -1.65 5.57 -4.36
C MET A 1 -2.52 5.17 -5.53
N TYR A 2 -2.43 3.91 -5.96
CA TYR A 2 -3.14 3.44 -7.17
C TYR A 2 -3.71 2.04 -6.98
N ILE A 3 -4.98 1.85 -7.36
CA ILE A 3 -5.66 0.55 -7.35
C ILE A 3 -5.07 -0.34 -8.43
N GLN A 4 -4.86 -1.60 -8.08
CA GLN A 4 -4.47 -2.65 -9.02
C GLN A 4 -5.62 -3.63 -9.20
N ASN A 5 -5.72 -4.23 -10.37
CA ASN A 5 -6.59 -5.37 -10.64
C ASN A 5 -6.05 -6.64 -9.96
N PRO A 6 -6.85 -7.72 -9.87
CA PRO A 6 -6.38 -9.00 -9.31
C PRO A 6 -5.15 -9.60 -10.02
N ASP A 7 -4.88 -9.19 -11.27
CA ASP A 7 -3.67 -9.59 -12.02
C ASP A 7 -2.44 -8.72 -11.72
N GLY A 8 -2.55 -7.79 -10.75
CA GLY A 8 -1.49 -6.88 -10.33
C GLY A 8 -1.26 -5.69 -11.25
N LYS A 9 -1.99 -5.56 -12.36
CA LYS A 9 -1.88 -4.39 -13.24
C LYS A 9 -2.64 -3.20 -12.70
N LEU A 10 -2.23 -1.99 -13.08
CA LEU A 10 -2.93 -0.77 -12.76
C LEU A 10 -4.38 -0.82 -13.27
N ALA A 11 -5.34 -0.49 -12.41
CA ALA A 11 -6.74 -0.36 -12.82
C ALA A 11 -6.94 0.99 -13.54
N GLU A 12 -7.65 0.99 -14.67
CA GLU A 12 -7.88 2.18 -15.50
C GLU A 12 -8.93 3.13 -14.89
N GLY A 13 -8.81 4.44 -15.12
CA GLY A 13 -9.76 5.45 -14.65
C GLY A 13 -9.20 6.31 -13.51
N ASP A 14 -9.53 7.60 -13.51
CA ASP A 14 -8.99 8.56 -12.54
C ASP A 14 -9.39 8.22 -11.09
N GLU A 15 -10.55 7.60 -10.91
CA GLU A 15 -11.08 7.14 -9.62
C GLU A 15 -10.29 5.96 -9.01
N ASN A 16 -9.38 5.36 -9.78
CA ASN A 16 -8.46 4.32 -9.33
C ASN A 16 -7.14 4.88 -8.77
N SER A 17 -7.05 6.20 -8.63
CA SER A 17 -5.94 6.86 -7.97
C SER A 17 -6.42 7.66 -6.77
N PHE A 18 -5.58 7.72 -5.74
CA PHE A 18 -5.78 8.60 -4.60
C PHE A 18 -4.48 9.25 -4.20
N ARG A 19 -4.56 10.55 -3.92
CA ARG A 19 -3.44 11.35 -3.44
C ARG A 19 -3.91 12.20 -2.27
N PHE A 20 -3.25 12.01 -1.14
CA PHE A 20 -3.43 12.92 -0.01
C PHE A 20 -2.79 14.28 -0.33
N ALA A 21 -3.48 15.36 0.06
CA ALA A 21 -2.79 16.62 0.27
C ALA A 21 -1.76 16.45 1.40
N TRP A 22 -0.68 17.25 1.36
CA TRP A 22 0.49 17.11 2.25
C TRP A 22 0.13 16.97 3.75
N THR A 23 -0.85 17.73 4.22
CA THR A 23 -1.29 17.75 5.63
C THR A 23 -2.45 16.80 5.94
N ALA A 24 -3.00 16.12 4.94
CA ALA A 24 -4.21 15.32 5.06
C ALA A 24 -3.91 13.86 5.44
N LEU A 25 -2.74 13.34 5.06
CA LEU A 25 -2.36 11.96 5.39
C LEU A 25 -2.27 11.73 6.92
N PRO A 26 -1.54 12.53 7.72
CA PRO A 26 -1.46 12.29 9.17
C PRO A 26 -2.84 12.31 9.85
N ARG A 27 -3.68 13.30 9.53
CA ARG A 27 -5.05 13.40 10.06
C ARG A 27 -5.92 12.20 9.68
N THR A 28 -5.74 11.67 8.47
CA THR A 28 -6.46 10.49 8.01
C THR A 28 -5.99 9.24 8.73
N LEU A 29 -4.68 9.09 8.96
CA LEU A 29 -4.13 7.98 9.75
C LEU A 29 -4.60 8.04 11.21
N ASP A 30 -4.65 9.23 11.82
CA ASP A 30 -5.21 9.40 13.17
C ASP A 30 -6.68 8.98 13.23
N ALA A 31 -7.47 9.36 12.22
CA ALA A 31 -8.86 8.90 12.11
C ALA A 31 -8.95 7.38 11.94
N MET A 32 -8.15 6.79 11.05
CA MET A 32 -8.10 5.33 10.87
C MET A 32 -7.72 4.61 12.17
N ALA A 33 -6.75 5.12 12.94
CA ALA A 33 -6.37 4.59 14.24
C ALA A 33 -7.53 4.65 15.24
N ASN A 34 -8.23 5.79 15.31
CA ASN A 34 -9.41 5.96 16.17
C ASN A 34 -10.55 4.99 15.83
N PHE A 35 -10.72 4.67 14.54
CA PHE A 35 -11.68 3.66 14.09
C PHE A 35 -11.14 2.22 14.14
N GLY A 36 -9.94 1.98 14.68
CA GLY A 36 -9.33 0.65 14.77
C GLY A 36 -8.96 0.03 13.41
N MET A 37 -8.84 0.84 12.36
CA MET A 37 -8.58 0.37 10.99
C MET A 37 -7.09 0.05 10.73
N LEU A 38 -6.20 0.47 11.63
CA LEU A 38 -4.76 0.30 11.50
C LEU A 38 -4.25 -0.83 12.40
N THR A 39 -3.13 -1.41 12.02
CA THR A 39 -2.39 -2.36 12.86
C THR A 39 -0.92 -1.94 12.87
N GLU A 40 -0.33 -1.89 14.06
CA GLU A 40 1.08 -1.53 14.24
C GLU A 40 1.95 -2.76 14.05
N LEU A 41 2.79 -2.74 13.01
CA LEU A 41 3.74 -3.79 12.66
C LEU A 41 5.07 -3.15 12.25
N PRO A 42 6.20 -3.83 12.50
CA PRO A 42 7.49 -3.34 12.04
C PRO A 42 7.56 -3.32 10.51
N VAL A 43 8.26 -2.33 9.96
CA VAL A 43 8.58 -2.30 8.52
C VAL A 43 9.43 -3.54 8.19
N PRO A 44 9.03 -4.38 7.23
CA PRO A 44 9.85 -5.53 6.84
C PRO A 44 11.15 -5.06 6.17
N SER A 45 12.22 -5.82 6.40
CA SER A 45 13.50 -5.56 5.74
C SER A 45 13.46 -6.05 4.30
N VAL A 46 13.83 -5.19 3.37
CA VAL A 46 14.10 -5.59 1.98
C VAL A 46 15.50 -6.19 1.88
N PRO A 47 15.71 -7.20 1.02
CA PRO A 47 17.05 -7.75 0.84
C PRO A 47 18.01 -6.66 0.35
N PRO A 48 19.25 -6.57 0.87
CA PRO A 48 20.22 -5.62 0.36
C PRO A 48 20.78 -6.09 -0.98
N LEU A 49 21.15 -5.15 -1.85
CA LEU A 49 21.79 -5.45 -3.15
C LEU A 49 23.03 -6.34 -2.99
N THR A 50 23.80 -6.12 -1.93
CA THR A 50 25.03 -6.88 -1.63
C THR A 50 24.77 -8.37 -1.38
N ALA A 51 23.57 -8.77 -0.95
CA ALA A 51 23.20 -10.18 -0.82
C ALA A 51 23.15 -10.91 -2.17
N TYR A 52 22.98 -10.17 -3.27
CA TYR A 52 23.00 -10.67 -4.65
C TYR A 52 24.31 -10.33 -5.37
N GLY A 53 25.30 -9.80 -4.64
CA GLY A 53 26.55 -9.29 -5.23
C GLY A 53 26.31 -8.13 -6.22
N LEU A 54 25.27 -7.32 -5.98
CA LEU A 54 24.91 -6.15 -6.77
C LEU A 54 25.27 -4.86 -6.02
N THR A 55 25.36 -3.79 -6.78
CA THR A 55 25.58 -2.41 -6.34
C THR A 55 24.61 -1.46 -7.06
N ALA A 56 24.53 -0.21 -6.63
CA ALA A 56 23.70 0.79 -7.31
C ALA A 56 24.14 1.04 -8.77
N GLN A 57 25.41 0.80 -9.11
CA GLN A 57 25.95 1.01 -10.46
C GLN A 57 25.35 0.02 -11.47
N ASP A 58 24.98 -1.19 -11.03
CA ASP A 58 24.39 -2.22 -11.90
C ASP A 58 23.00 -1.82 -12.45
N PHE A 59 22.38 -0.79 -11.87
CA PHE A 59 21.08 -0.23 -12.27
C PHE A 59 21.22 1.13 -12.99
N GLY A 60 22.45 1.57 -13.26
CA GLY A 60 22.72 2.85 -13.89
C GLY A 60 22.12 2.96 -15.30
N HIS A 61 21.72 4.17 -15.68
CA HIS A 61 21.22 4.42 -17.02
C HIS A 61 22.28 4.09 -18.08
N GLY A 62 21.92 3.29 -19.09
CA GLY A 62 22.83 2.89 -20.17
C GLY A 62 23.75 1.71 -19.83
N VAL A 63 23.65 1.14 -18.63
CA VAL A 63 24.39 -0.09 -18.27
C VAL A 63 23.77 -1.28 -18.99
N GLN A 64 24.60 -2.04 -19.70
CA GLN A 64 24.23 -3.34 -20.25
C GLN A 64 24.94 -4.43 -19.45
N PRO A 65 24.27 -5.02 -18.45
CA PRO A 65 24.86 -6.08 -17.65
C PRO A 65 25.10 -7.33 -18.51
N ASP A 66 26.15 -8.08 -18.18
CA ASP A 66 26.30 -9.43 -18.72
C ASP A 66 25.15 -10.34 -18.25
N GLN A 67 25.03 -11.51 -18.86
CA GLN A 67 23.92 -12.43 -18.55
C GLN A 67 23.90 -12.85 -17.07
N ALA A 68 25.06 -13.04 -16.45
CA ALA A 68 25.14 -13.44 -15.05
C ALA A 68 24.64 -12.33 -14.11
N THR A 69 24.98 -11.08 -14.41
CA THR A 69 24.52 -9.90 -13.65
C THR A 69 23.05 -9.64 -13.90
N ALA A 70 22.57 -9.80 -15.13
CA ALA A 70 21.14 -9.70 -15.46
C ALA A 70 20.29 -10.72 -14.67
N ASN A 71 20.78 -11.97 -14.54
CA ASN A 71 20.10 -12.99 -13.74
C ASN A 71 20.02 -12.59 -12.26
N ARG A 72 21.12 -12.11 -11.66
CA ARG A 72 21.15 -11.64 -10.27
C ARG A 72 20.23 -10.45 -10.04
N ILE A 73 20.16 -9.51 -10.99
CA ILE A 73 19.20 -8.39 -10.97
C ILE A 73 17.77 -8.91 -10.98
N ALA A 74 17.45 -9.90 -11.82
CA ALA A 74 16.11 -10.49 -11.88
C ALA A 74 15.73 -11.16 -10.56
N GLU A 75 16.63 -11.96 -9.98
CA GLU A 75 16.42 -12.59 -8.67
C GLU A 75 16.21 -11.57 -7.55
N TYR A 76 17.04 -10.52 -7.50
CA TYR A 76 16.88 -9.42 -6.55
C TYR A 76 15.52 -8.74 -6.70
N ARG A 77 15.08 -8.45 -7.93
CA ARG A 77 13.79 -7.82 -8.19
C ARG A 77 12.63 -8.69 -7.73
N VAL A 78 12.69 -10.00 -7.97
CA VAL A 78 11.66 -10.94 -7.49
C VAL A 78 11.60 -10.94 -5.96
N ALA A 79 12.75 -11.00 -5.28
CA ALA A 79 12.79 -11.00 -3.82
C ALA A 79 12.31 -9.67 -3.22
N TYR A 80 12.72 -8.54 -3.80
CA TYR A 80 12.24 -7.21 -3.41
C TYR A 80 10.72 -7.11 -3.59
N GLN A 81 10.21 -7.54 -4.76
CA GLN A 81 8.79 -7.51 -5.06
C GLN A 81 7.99 -8.40 -4.10
N ALA A 82 8.51 -9.57 -3.73
CA ALA A 82 7.86 -10.43 -2.74
C ALA A 82 7.68 -9.74 -1.38
N VAL A 83 8.65 -8.92 -0.93
CA VAL A 83 8.51 -8.13 0.31
C VAL A 83 7.46 -7.02 0.14
N MET A 84 7.43 -6.36 -1.03
CA MET A 84 6.42 -5.34 -1.32
C MET A 84 5.01 -5.92 -1.43
N ASP A 85 4.89 -7.18 -1.84
CA ASP A 85 3.61 -7.88 -2.10
C ASP A 85 3.10 -8.62 -0.88
N ALA A 86 3.96 -8.81 0.13
CA ALA A 86 3.63 -9.52 1.35
C ALA A 86 2.39 -8.91 2.02
N ALA A 87 1.41 -9.77 2.29
CA ALA A 87 0.22 -9.45 3.06
C ALA A 87 0.25 -10.21 4.38
N GLU A 88 -0.35 -9.63 5.41
CA GLU A 88 -0.51 -10.34 6.67
C GLU A 88 -1.42 -11.57 6.50
N PRO A 89 -1.06 -12.76 7.02
CA PRO A 89 -1.88 -13.97 6.87
C PRO A 89 -3.26 -13.87 7.54
N GLN A 90 -3.36 -13.09 8.61
CA GLN A 90 -4.58 -12.87 9.39
C GLN A 90 -4.69 -11.38 9.74
N PRO A 91 -5.02 -10.52 8.78
CA PRO A 91 -5.00 -9.08 8.99
C PRO A 91 -6.14 -8.66 9.94
N THR A 92 -5.82 -7.79 10.89
CA THR A 92 -6.80 -7.10 11.77
C THR A 92 -7.07 -5.66 11.34
N GLY A 93 -6.35 -5.18 10.33
CA GLY A 93 -6.40 -3.83 9.78
C GLY A 93 -5.30 -3.65 8.74
N ILE A 94 -5.11 -2.42 8.28
CA ILE A 94 -4.02 -2.07 7.37
C ILE A 94 -2.75 -1.81 8.19
N PRO A 95 -1.61 -2.47 7.89
CA PRO A 95 -0.35 -2.15 8.54
C PRO A 95 0.05 -0.68 8.31
N THR A 96 0.23 0.09 9.38
CA THR A 96 0.46 1.54 9.32
C THR A 96 1.64 1.89 8.43
N TYR A 97 2.71 1.09 8.48
CA TYR A 97 3.92 1.32 7.69
C TYR A 97 3.67 1.32 6.18
N LYS A 98 2.69 0.54 5.68
CA LYS A 98 2.40 0.49 4.24
C LYS A 98 1.88 1.83 3.73
N LEU A 99 1.19 2.59 4.56
CA LEU A 99 0.67 3.92 4.23
C LEU A 99 1.68 5.05 4.46
N GLN A 100 2.62 4.88 5.39
CA GLN A 100 3.59 5.92 5.77
C GLN A 100 4.88 5.92 4.94
N VAL A 101 5.44 4.73 4.64
CA VAL A 101 6.78 4.64 4.03
C VAL A 101 6.74 4.96 2.53
N ASN A 102 5.60 4.74 1.87
CA ASN A 102 5.32 5.16 0.48
C ASN A 102 6.38 4.69 -0.56
N VAL A 103 6.76 3.40 -0.49
CA VAL A 103 7.80 2.77 -1.32
C VAL A 103 7.28 1.63 -2.22
N GLY A 104 5.96 1.53 -2.40
CA GLY A 104 5.31 0.58 -3.30
C GLY A 104 4.74 -0.67 -2.61
N PHE A 105 4.51 -0.63 -1.30
CA PHE A 105 3.84 -1.72 -0.61
C PHE A 105 2.42 -1.94 -1.17
N LEU A 106 2.05 -3.21 -1.32
CA LEU A 106 0.68 -3.61 -1.59
C LEU A 106 -0.12 -3.58 -0.29
N VAL A 107 -1.17 -2.77 -0.28
CA VAL A 107 -2.25 -2.89 0.70
C VAL A 107 -3.29 -3.83 0.08
N SER A 108 -3.35 -5.05 0.62
CA SER A 108 -4.10 -6.16 0.05
C SER A 108 -5.60 -6.05 0.31
N VAL A 109 -6.40 -6.77 -0.47
CA VAL A 109 -7.87 -6.86 -0.27
C VAL A 109 -8.22 -7.36 1.13
N ALA A 110 -7.45 -8.31 1.67
CA ALA A 110 -7.69 -8.85 3.02
C ALA A 110 -7.46 -7.81 4.11
N GLU A 111 -6.38 -7.03 4.02
CA GLU A 111 -6.07 -5.92 4.96
C GLU A 111 -7.12 -4.80 4.86
N ILE A 112 -7.53 -4.43 3.65
CA ILE A 112 -8.59 -3.44 3.43
C ILE A 112 -9.91 -3.95 4.01
N SER A 113 -10.24 -5.21 3.78
CA SER A 113 -11.48 -5.81 4.28
C SER A 113 -11.52 -5.81 5.80
N ALA A 114 -10.43 -6.22 6.45
CA ALA A 114 -10.31 -6.18 7.91
C ALA A 114 -10.51 -4.75 8.45
N ALA A 115 -9.84 -3.77 7.85
CA ALA A 115 -9.98 -2.36 8.22
C ALA A 115 -11.42 -1.85 8.05
N LEU A 116 -12.07 -2.14 6.92
CA LEU A 116 -13.45 -1.72 6.65
C LEU A 116 -14.46 -2.41 7.57
N THR A 117 -14.25 -3.68 7.91
CA THR A 117 -15.08 -4.40 8.90
C THR A 117 -14.99 -3.74 10.27
N THR A 118 -13.78 -3.42 10.75
CA THR A 118 -13.62 -2.73 12.04
C THR A 118 -14.28 -1.35 12.02
N TYR A 119 -14.12 -0.61 10.93
CA TYR A 119 -14.77 0.69 10.74
C TYR A 119 -16.30 0.59 10.81
N GLN A 120 -16.90 -0.38 10.12
CA GLN A 120 -18.35 -0.60 10.09
C GLN A 120 -18.92 -1.01 11.46
N ALA A 121 -18.13 -1.71 12.29
CA ALA A 121 -18.54 -2.09 13.63
C ALA A 121 -18.42 -0.94 14.65
N HIS A 122 -17.82 0.19 14.28
CA HIS A 122 -17.55 1.28 15.21
C HIS A 122 -18.84 2.08 15.54
N PRO A 123 -19.14 2.38 16.83
CA PRO A 123 -20.39 3.02 17.23
C PRO A 123 -20.69 4.37 16.57
N ASN A 124 -19.64 5.09 16.14
CA ASN A 124 -19.76 6.42 15.54
C ASN A 124 -19.71 6.41 14.00
N VAL A 125 -19.80 5.24 13.35
CA VAL A 125 -19.68 5.13 11.90
C VAL A 125 -20.73 5.96 11.15
N ASP A 126 -21.95 6.03 11.68
CA ASP A 126 -23.10 6.69 11.04
C ASP A 126 -22.90 8.20 10.82
N ILE A 127 -22.07 8.83 11.65
CA ILE A 127 -21.77 10.27 11.56
C ILE A 127 -20.41 10.57 10.91
N ALA A 128 -19.54 9.55 10.79
CA ALA A 128 -18.15 9.72 10.38
C ALA A 128 -17.98 10.23 8.93
N GLU A 129 -18.93 9.92 8.05
CA GLU A 129 -18.90 10.32 6.63
C GLU A 129 -19.91 11.41 6.27
N MET A 130 -20.57 12.02 7.26
CA MET A 130 -21.50 13.13 7.03
C MET A 130 -20.80 14.30 6.30
N PRO A 131 -21.51 15.05 5.43
CA PRO A 131 -20.95 16.17 4.66
C PRO A 131 -20.72 17.41 5.50
N MET A 132 -19.83 17.30 6.47
CA MET A 132 -19.38 18.42 7.29
C MET A 132 -17.85 18.50 7.27
N GLY A 133 -17.30 19.64 6.87
CA GLY A 133 -15.86 19.89 6.86
C GLY A 133 -15.11 19.26 5.67
N ASP A 134 -13.89 18.78 5.95
CA ASP A 134 -12.92 18.25 4.97
C ASP A 134 -13.42 16.93 4.36
N SER A 135 -13.59 16.91 3.03
CA SER A 135 -14.11 15.74 2.30
C SER A 135 -13.09 14.61 2.12
N THR A 136 -11.84 14.80 2.54
CA THR A 136 -10.76 13.81 2.40
C THR A 136 -11.15 12.45 2.97
N TRP A 137 -11.73 12.41 4.18
CA TRP A 137 -12.11 11.16 4.83
C TRP A 137 -13.09 10.36 3.98
N ARG A 138 -14.15 10.99 3.47
CA ARG A 138 -15.13 10.33 2.62
C ARG A 138 -14.50 9.79 1.33
N HIS A 139 -13.68 10.60 0.65
CA HIS A 139 -13.03 10.15 -0.58
C HIS A 139 -12.05 9.00 -0.31
N TRP A 140 -11.37 9.02 0.83
CA TRP A 140 -10.51 7.92 1.27
C TRP A 140 -11.31 6.64 1.52
N MET A 141 -12.43 6.71 2.24
CA MET A 141 -13.31 5.56 2.48
C MET A 141 -13.90 5.00 1.19
N ALA A 142 -14.29 5.88 0.24
CA ALA A 142 -14.74 5.47 -1.09
C ALA A 142 -13.62 4.77 -1.87
N PHE A 143 -12.39 5.29 -1.83
CA PHE A 143 -11.23 4.67 -2.44
C PHE A 143 -10.93 3.29 -1.85
N LEU A 144 -10.96 3.14 -0.51
CA LEU A 144 -10.76 1.84 0.15
C LEU A 144 -11.82 0.82 -0.27
N ARG A 145 -13.10 1.21 -0.26
CA ARG A 145 -14.19 0.33 -0.73
C ARG A 145 -14.00 -0.09 -2.18
N ARG A 146 -13.55 0.83 -3.04
CA ARG A 146 -13.24 0.50 -4.44
C ARG A 146 -12.05 -0.44 -4.56
N ALA A 147 -10.97 -0.18 -3.82
CA ALA A 147 -9.79 -1.03 -3.83
C ALA A 147 -10.11 -2.46 -3.34
N GLN A 148 -11.03 -2.61 -2.40
CA GLN A 148 -11.54 -3.90 -1.91
C GLN A 148 -12.19 -4.74 -3.03
N THR A 149 -12.89 -4.10 -3.98
CA THR A 149 -13.53 -4.81 -5.11
C THR A 149 -12.56 -5.11 -6.26
N HIS A 150 -11.28 -4.78 -6.11
CA HIS A 150 -10.21 -5.03 -7.09
C HIS A 150 -9.13 -5.92 -6.46
N GLY A 151 -7.85 -5.68 -6.76
CA GLY A 151 -6.70 -6.37 -6.18
C GLY A 151 -6.06 -5.64 -4.99
N GLY A 152 -6.69 -4.59 -4.47
CA GLY A 152 -6.08 -3.67 -3.49
C GLY A 152 -5.39 -2.48 -4.16
N PHE A 153 -4.41 -1.89 -3.48
CA PHE A 153 -3.68 -0.73 -4.02
C PHE A 153 -2.21 -0.66 -3.59
N ARG A 154 -1.42 0.08 -4.36
CA ARG A 154 0.00 0.38 -4.06
C ARG A 154 0.19 1.79 -3.51
N THR A 155 1.14 1.94 -2.61
CA THR A 155 1.55 3.24 -2.03
C THR A 155 2.83 3.76 -2.67
N TYR A 156 2.70 4.69 -3.62
CA TYR A 156 3.79 5.49 -4.20
C TYR A 156 3.48 6.97 -4.03
#